data_AF-A0A8B9WZW8-F1
#
_entry.id   AF-A0A8B9WZW8-F1
#
_cell.length_a   1.000
_cell.length_b   1.000
_cell.length_c   1.000
_cell.angle_alpha   90.00
_cell.angle_beta   90.00
_cell.angle_gamma   90.00
#
_symmetry.space_group_name_H-M   'P 1'
#
loop_
_entity.id
_entity.type
_entity.pdbx_description
1 polymer ?
#
loop_
_entity_poly.entity_id
_entity_poly.type
_entity_poly.pdbx_seq_one_letter_code
_entity_poly.pdbx_strand_id
1 'polypeptide(L)'
;MWHDVFISQSVINKAMQLVARQRAKGEVLNCLRAFLNWEKNAPVDVGFMVSKLLLTIQLCPKTEFQPSVRFGEDLSDSTWEYVCAIDLLCCHQKWVWTHDNIISKELWPVMDKWIKYRKGHANVAYTPDIIVASVLRLIGRLGQLGLKEGFPSAVKNISTVIGMFIQHAQDEDIPWGVQLAAVYALCDLSPSNPAEISKILEAWRRETARSVPAAVLGALDEVGALCAEGRG
;
A
#
# COMPACT_ATOMS: atom_id res chain seq x y z
N MET A 1 -22.78 15.69 7.10
CA MET A 1 -21.82 15.09 6.14
C MET A 1 -20.43 15.73 6.23
N TRP A 2 -20.17 16.93 5.71
CA TRP A 2 -18.81 17.52 5.77
C TRP A 2 -18.32 17.81 7.19
N HIS A 3 -19.21 18.28 8.07
CA HIS A 3 -18.92 18.50 9.48
C HIS A 3 -18.40 17.21 10.16
N ASP A 4 -19.09 16.09 9.93
CA ASP A 4 -18.74 14.79 10.51
C ASP A 4 -17.42 14.26 9.94
N VAL A 5 -17.19 14.47 8.64
CA VAL A 5 -15.92 14.12 7.97
C VAL A 5 -14.75 14.86 8.61
N PHE A 6 -14.88 16.15 8.93
CA PHE A 6 -13.80 16.96 9.48
C PHE A 6 -13.56 16.79 10.98
N ILE A 7 -14.58 16.42 11.75
CA ILE A 7 -14.48 16.29 13.22
C ILE A 7 -14.18 14.85 13.67
N SER A 8 -14.36 13.88 12.78
CA SER A 8 -13.98 12.48 13.03
C SER A 8 -12.55 12.36 13.55
N GLN A 9 -12.38 11.59 14.63
CA GLN A 9 -11.06 11.32 15.24
C GLN A 9 -10.25 10.22 14.53
N SER A 10 -10.76 9.75 13.39
CA SER A 10 -10.10 8.80 12.49
C SER A 10 -8.68 9.24 12.12
N VAL A 11 -7.78 8.27 11.97
CA VAL A 11 -6.40 8.44 11.51
C VAL A 11 -6.36 9.09 10.13
N ILE A 12 -7.25 8.67 9.22
CA ILE A 12 -7.34 9.27 7.89
C ILE A 12 -7.76 10.74 7.95
N ASN A 13 -8.68 11.11 8.84
CA ASN A 13 -9.03 12.52 9.06
C ASN A 13 -7.81 13.32 9.54
N LYS A 14 -7.03 12.79 10.48
CA LYS A 14 -5.81 13.48 10.96
C LYS A 14 -4.82 13.74 9.81
N ALA A 15 -4.64 12.76 8.92
CA ALA A 15 -3.85 12.95 7.71
C ALA A 15 -4.45 14.00 6.76
N MET A 16 -5.77 13.97 6.53
CA MET A 16 -6.47 14.98 5.72
C MET A 16 -6.30 16.40 6.29
N GLN A 17 -6.47 16.57 7.60
CA GLN A 17 -6.29 17.86 8.26
C GLN A 17 -4.84 18.36 8.12
N LEU A 18 -3.86 17.47 8.26
CA LEU A 18 -2.45 17.82 8.07
C LEU A 18 -2.17 18.34 6.65
N VAL A 19 -2.66 17.64 5.63
CA VAL A 19 -2.53 18.04 4.22
C VAL A 19 -3.28 19.35 3.95
N ALA A 20 -4.51 19.47 4.44
CA ALA A 20 -5.32 20.69 4.28
C ALA A 20 -4.61 21.90 4.90
N ARG A 21 -3.99 21.73 6.07
CA ARG A 21 -3.23 22.78 6.75
C ARG A 21 -2.00 23.23 5.97
N GLN A 22 -1.30 22.33 5.28
CA GLN A 22 -0.15 22.70 4.44
C GLN A 22 -0.55 23.33 3.09
N ARG A 23 -1.73 22.98 2.57
CA ARG A 23 -2.19 23.46 1.26
C ARG A 23 -3.03 24.74 1.32
N ALA A 24 -3.81 24.94 2.37
CA ALA A 24 -4.69 26.10 2.49
C ALA A 24 -3.88 27.40 2.61
N LYS A 25 -4.35 28.45 1.94
CA LYS A 25 -3.74 29.78 1.94
C LYS A 25 -4.80 30.86 2.12
N GLY A 26 -4.40 32.04 2.57
CA GLY A 26 -5.27 33.22 2.68
C GLY A 26 -6.52 32.99 3.54
N GLU A 27 -7.67 33.44 3.05
CA GLU A 27 -8.95 33.37 3.75
C GLU A 27 -9.40 31.94 4.03
N VAL A 28 -9.16 31.01 3.11
CA VAL A 28 -9.50 29.58 3.29
C VAL A 28 -8.77 29.02 4.51
N LEU A 29 -7.49 29.35 4.69
CA LEU A 29 -6.72 28.93 5.86
C LEU A 29 -7.28 29.54 7.15
N ASN A 30 -7.71 30.80 7.12
CA ASN A 30 -8.30 31.46 8.28
C ASN A 30 -9.65 30.84 8.67
N CYS A 31 -10.51 30.54 7.70
CA CYS A 31 -11.78 29.85 7.92
C CYS A 31 -11.58 28.45 8.50
N LEU A 32 -10.66 27.66 7.92
CA LEU A 32 -10.36 26.31 8.42
C LEU A 32 -9.77 26.33 9.82
N ARG A 33 -8.88 27.30 10.13
CA ARG A 33 -8.34 27.47 11.48
C ARG A 33 -9.44 27.76 12.50
N ALA A 34 -10.37 28.65 12.18
CA ALA A 34 -11.49 28.99 13.06
C ALA A 34 -12.47 27.81 13.22
N PHE A 35 -12.78 27.10 12.14
CA PHE A 35 -13.74 26.00 12.16
C PHE A 35 -13.19 24.75 12.86
N LEU A 36 -11.91 24.41 12.64
CA LEU A 36 -11.27 23.20 13.18
C LEU A 36 -10.44 23.45 14.44
N ASN A 37 -10.46 24.68 14.97
CA ASN A 37 -9.68 25.11 16.13
C ASN A 37 -8.17 24.79 16.00
N TRP A 38 -7.58 25.02 14.83
CA TRP A 38 -6.16 24.77 14.62
C TRP A 38 -5.29 25.83 15.31
N GLU A 39 -4.34 25.38 16.13
CA GLU A 39 -3.33 26.27 16.72
C GLU A 39 -2.47 26.95 15.63
N LYS A 40 -2.15 28.23 15.82
CA LYS A 40 -1.42 29.04 14.83
C LYS A 40 -0.03 28.48 14.48
N ASN A 41 0.66 27.86 15.44
CA ASN A 41 2.08 27.48 15.34
C ASN A 41 2.36 25.97 15.52
N ALA A 42 1.35 25.11 15.54
CA ALA A 42 1.58 23.67 15.68
C ALA A 42 2.51 23.15 14.56
N PRO A 43 3.54 22.35 14.90
CA PRO A 43 4.44 21.77 13.91
C PRO A 43 3.67 20.86 12.95
N VAL A 44 4.00 20.97 11.66
CA VAL A 44 3.30 20.29 10.56
C VAL A 44 4.31 19.42 9.82
N ASP A 45 4.68 18.30 10.41
CA ASP A 45 5.65 17.38 9.83
C ASP A 45 4.95 16.12 9.31
N VAL A 46 4.78 16.07 7.99
CA VAL A 46 4.21 14.92 7.28
C VAL A 46 5.12 13.71 7.37
N GLY A 47 6.44 13.87 7.31
CA GLY A 47 7.39 12.77 7.40
C GLY A 47 7.29 12.09 8.76
N PHE A 48 7.30 12.88 9.84
CA PHE A 48 7.09 12.36 11.20
C PHE A 48 5.75 11.63 11.35
N MET A 49 4.66 12.18 10.80
CA MET A 49 3.36 11.53 10.85
C MET A 49 3.38 10.19 10.10
N VAL A 50 3.96 10.12 8.90
CA VAL A 50 4.09 8.87 8.14
C VAL A 50 4.88 7.83 8.94
N SER A 51 6.04 8.18 9.51
CA SER A 51 6.84 7.27 10.33
C SER A 51 6.06 6.75 11.53
N LYS A 52 5.28 7.60 12.20
CA LYS A 52 4.42 7.19 13.32
C LYS A 52 3.34 6.20 12.89
N LEU A 53 2.71 6.42 11.74
CA LEU A 53 1.67 5.52 11.22
C LEU A 53 2.28 4.17 10.79
N LEU A 54 3.44 4.19 10.13
CA LEU A 54 4.18 2.97 9.76
C LEU A 54 4.57 2.15 10.98
N LEU A 55 5.10 2.79 12.02
CA LEU A 55 5.41 2.13 13.28
C LEU A 55 4.15 1.52 13.91
N THR A 56 3.00 2.21 13.83
CA THR A 56 1.73 1.68 14.34
C THR A 56 1.29 0.42 13.59
N ILE A 57 1.45 0.38 12.25
CA ILE A 57 1.22 -0.84 11.46
C ILE A 57 2.18 -1.94 11.89
N GLN A 58 3.46 -1.65 12.08
CA GLN A 58 4.47 -2.66 12.43
C GLN A 58 4.34 -3.19 13.86
N LEU A 59 3.73 -2.42 14.77
CA LEU A 59 3.40 -2.85 16.13
C LEU A 59 2.01 -3.50 16.23
N CYS A 60 1.38 -3.82 15.08
CA CYS A 60 -0.05 -4.08 14.93
C CYS A 60 -0.70 -4.78 16.15
N PRO A 61 -1.73 -4.18 16.77
CA PRO A 61 -2.45 -4.84 17.88
C PRO A 61 -3.34 -5.99 17.41
N LYS A 62 -3.63 -6.09 16.09
CA LYS A 62 -4.44 -7.15 15.48
C LYS A 62 -3.58 -7.96 14.53
N THR A 63 -3.32 -9.21 14.88
CA THR A 63 -2.38 -10.08 14.15
C THR A 63 -3.04 -10.92 13.06
N GLU A 64 -4.35 -10.82 12.88
CA GLU A 64 -5.13 -11.75 12.05
C GLU A 64 -5.66 -11.10 10.76
N PHE A 65 -5.62 -11.88 9.68
CA PHE A 65 -6.32 -11.57 8.44
C PHE A 65 -7.83 -11.55 8.67
N GLN A 66 -8.53 -10.63 8.00
CA GLN A 66 -9.98 -10.60 7.99
C GLN A 66 -10.51 -11.35 6.76
N PRO A 67 -11.46 -12.28 6.93
CA PRO A 67 -12.09 -12.94 5.81
C PRO A 67 -13.02 -11.97 5.07
N SER A 68 -12.90 -11.94 3.75
CA SER A 68 -13.71 -11.14 2.85
C SER A 68 -14.23 -12.01 1.71
N VAL A 69 -15.54 -11.98 1.49
CA VAL A 69 -16.16 -12.68 0.34
C VAL A 69 -15.59 -12.14 -0.98
N ARG A 70 -15.32 -10.83 -1.04
CA ARG A 70 -14.82 -10.17 -2.24
C ARG A 70 -13.30 -10.27 -2.39
N PHE A 71 -12.56 -10.12 -1.29
CA PHE A 71 -11.11 -9.95 -1.30
C PHE A 71 -10.31 -11.15 -0.78
N GLY A 72 -10.96 -12.20 -0.25
CA GLY A 72 -10.27 -13.33 0.39
C GLY A 72 -9.74 -12.96 1.78
N GLU A 73 -8.54 -13.42 2.12
CA GLU A 73 -7.84 -12.97 3.34
C GLU A 73 -7.27 -11.56 3.11
N ASP A 74 -7.78 -10.56 3.82
CA ASP A 74 -7.40 -9.15 3.64
C ASP A 74 -7.13 -8.44 4.98
N LEU A 75 -6.74 -7.18 4.90
CA LEU A 75 -6.50 -6.31 6.05
C LEU A 75 -7.82 -5.94 6.75
N SER A 76 -7.75 -5.70 8.06
CA SER A 76 -8.88 -5.13 8.79
C SER A 76 -9.19 -3.69 8.37
N ASP A 77 -10.43 -3.24 8.57
CA ASP A 77 -10.82 -1.84 8.32
C ASP A 77 -9.90 -0.84 9.01
N SER A 78 -9.52 -1.13 10.26
CA SER A 78 -8.56 -0.30 11.01
C SER A 78 -7.19 -0.26 10.34
N THR A 79 -6.70 -1.39 9.82
CA THR A 79 -5.41 -1.45 9.11
C THR A 79 -5.48 -0.69 7.79
N TRP A 80 -6.58 -0.85 7.05
CA TRP A 80 -6.86 -0.11 5.82
C TRP A 80 -6.87 1.40 6.04
N GLU A 81 -7.39 1.86 7.16
CA GLU A 81 -7.39 3.27 7.52
C GLU A 81 -5.97 3.85 7.65
N TYR A 82 -5.04 3.11 8.26
CA TYR A 82 -3.62 3.49 8.30
C TYR A 82 -3.00 3.51 6.91
N VAL A 83 -3.26 2.50 6.08
CA VAL A 83 -2.76 2.43 4.70
C VAL A 83 -3.24 3.64 3.88
N CYS A 84 -4.52 3.98 3.96
CA CYS A 84 -5.09 5.14 3.26
C CYS A 84 -4.55 6.47 3.80
N ALA A 85 -4.32 6.59 5.10
CA ALA A 85 -3.72 7.78 5.70
C ALA A 85 -2.27 7.99 5.23
N ILE A 86 -1.46 6.93 5.17
CA ILE A 86 -0.08 6.99 4.68
C ILE A 86 -0.05 7.34 3.18
N ASP A 87 -0.90 6.69 2.38
CA ASP A 87 -1.04 6.96 0.95
C ASP A 87 -1.34 8.44 0.67
N LEU A 88 -2.31 9.01 1.39
CA LEU A 88 -2.65 10.43 1.30
C LEU A 88 -1.47 11.36 1.61
N LEU A 89 -0.72 11.05 2.67
CA LEU A 89 0.43 11.83 3.10
C LEU A 89 1.59 11.74 2.10
N CYS A 90 1.84 10.54 1.56
CA CYS A 90 2.85 10.32 0.52
C CYS A 90 2.48 11.01 -0.80
N CYS A 91 1.21 10.98 -1.19
CA CYS A 91 0.70 11.75 -2.33
C CYS A 91 0.93 13.26 -2.16
N HIS A 92 0.91 13.78 -0.93
CA HIS A 92 1.30 15.16 -0.67
C HIS A 92 2.79 15.40 -0.86
N GLN A 93 3.64 14.46 -0.44
CA GLN A 93 5.11 14.55 -0.52
C GLN A 93 5.71 14.25 -1.90
N LYS A 94 4.92 13.72 -2.83
CA LYS A 94 5.33 13.38 -4.20
C LYS A 94 6.18 12.12 -4.30
N TRP A 95 6.30 11.62 -5.52
CA TRP A 95 6.90 10.33 -5.83
C TRP A 95 8.34 10.21 -5.34
N VAL A 96 9.22 11.15 -5.67
CA VAL A 96 10.66 11.05 -5.34
C VAL A 96 10.85 10.89 -3.83
N TRP A 97 10.19 11.74 -3.03
CA TRP A 97 10.26 11.62 -1.58
C TRP A 97 9.68 10.30 -1.07
N THR A 98 8.54 9.88 -1.61
CA THR A 98 7.84 8.64 -1.23
C THR A 98 8.68 7.41 -1.54
N HIS A 99 9.25 7.34 -2.74
CA HIS A 99 10.11 6.25 -3.17
C HIS A 99 11.36 6.17 -2.29
N ASP A 100 12.05 7.29 -2.09
CA ASP A 100 13.37 7.31 -1.45
C ASP A 100 13.29 7.17 0.08
N ASN A 101 12.22 7.67 0.71
CA ASN A 101 12.12 7.67 2.17
C ASN A 101 11.14 6.64 2.71
N ILE A 102 10.11 6.27 1.96
CA ILE A 102 9.10 5.33 2.47
C ILE A 102 9.30 3.95 1.84
N ILE A 103 9.22 3.84 0.51
CA ILE A 103 9.34 2.52 -0.15
C ILE A 103 10.72 1.93 0.12
N SER A 104 11.79 2.69 -0.15
CA SER A 104 13.17 2.19 -0.09
C SER A 104 13.70 1.99 1.33
N LYS A 105 13.38 2.89 2.26
CA LYS A 105 13.98 2.91 3.61
C LYS A 105 13.10 2.32 4.71
N GLU A 106 11.79 2.21 4.51
CA GLU A 106 10.87 1.73 5.54
C GLU A 106 10.15 0.44 5.12
N LEU A 107 9.58 0.40 3.91
CA LEU A 107 8.75 -0.73 3.46
C LEU A 107 9.58 -1.94 3.02
N TRP A 108 10.56 -1.74 2.14
CA TRP A 108 11.41 -2.84 1.68
C TRP A 108 12.21 -3.53 2.79
N PRO A 109 12.77 -2.81 3.78
CA PRO A 109 13.43 -3.44 4.92
C PRO A 109 12.53 -4.39 5.74
N VAL A 110 11.21 -4.13 5.82
CA VAL A 110 10.27 -5.04 6.47
C VAL A 110 10.14 -6.34 5.68
N MET A 111 10.03 -6.26 4.35
CA MET A 111 9.99 -7.43 3.46
C MET A 111 11.29 -8.25 3.56
N ASP A 112 12.45 -7.58 3.49
CA ASP A 112 13.76 -8.21 3.59
C ASP A 112 13.92 -8.94 4.94
N LYS A 113 13.55 -8.28 6.06
CA LYS A 113 13.56 -8.89 7.39
C LYS A 113 12.68 -10.14 7.46
N TRP A 114 11.47 -10.08 6.92
CA TRP A 114 10.55 -11.23 6.93
C TRP A 114 11.07 -12.40 6.09
N ILE A 115 11.62 -12.15 4.90
CA ILE A 115 12.24 -13.20 4.06
C ILE A 115 13.44 -13.83 4.78
N LYS A 116 14.31 -13.02 5.39
CA LYS A 116 15.48 -13.51 6.15
C LYS A 116 15.05 -14.40 7.32
N TYR A 117 13.98 -14.04 8.03
CA TYR A 117 13.43 -14.87 9.10
C TYR A 117 12.96 -16.23 8.56
N ARG A 118 12.18 -16.25 7.47
CA ARG A 118 11.70 -17.49 6.85
C ARG A 118 12.83 -18.40 6.36
N LYS A 119 13.94 -17.83 5.90
CA LYS A 119 15.15 -18.58 5.49
C LYS A 119 16.01 -19.07 6.66
N GLY A 120 15.57 -18.87 7.91
CA GLY A 120 16.28 -19.35 9.10
C GLY A 120 17.54 -18.57 9.46
N HIS A 121 17.68 -17.33 8.99
CA HIS A 121 18.81 -16.50 9.41
C HIS A 121 18.76 -16.21 10.91
N ALA A 122 19.91 -16.37 11.58
CA ALA A 122 20.02 -16.14 13.02
C ALA A 122 19.80 -14.65 13.38
N ASN A 123 19.29 -14.41 14.59
CA ASN A 123 19.06 -13.07 15.18
C ASN A 123 18.09 -12.17 14.41
N VAL A 124 17.24 -12.72 13.54
CA VAL A 124 16.17 -11.97 12.87
C VAL A 124 14.89 -12.09 13.70
N ALA A 125 14.30 -10.96 14.09
CA ALA A 125 13.04 -10.98 14.81
C ALA A 125 11.88 -11.36 13.87
N TYR A 126 10.93 -12.15 14.38
CA TYR A 126 9.72 -12.52 13.66
C TYR A 126 8.93 -11.28 13.24
N THR A 127 8.39 -11.32 12.03
CA THR A 127 7.47 -10.30 11.50
C THR A 127 6.16 -11.00 11.14
N PRO A 128 5.03 -10.65 11.79
CA PRO A 128 3.73 -11.20 11.46
C PRO A 128 3.35 -11.03 9.98
N ASP A 129 2.72 -12.05 9.40
CA ASP A 129 2.34 -12.07 7.99
C ASP A 129 1.37 -10.94 7.61
N ILE A 130 0.49 -10.53 8.53
CA ILE A 130 -0.43 -9.39 8.32
C ILE A 130 0.32 -8.07 8.12
N ILE A 131 1.49 -7.90 8.74
CA ILE A 131 2.33 -6.71 8.57
C ILE A 131 2.95 -6.71 7.17
N VAL A 132 3.41 -7.87 6.71
CA VAL A 132 3.95 -8.07 5.35
C VAL A 132 2.87 -7.80 4.31
N ALA A 133 1.66 -8.33 4.50
CA ALA A 133 0.53 -8.03 3.65
C ALA A 133 0.20 -6.53 3.62
N SER A 134 0.21 -5.86 4.78
CA SER A 134 -0.02 -4.41 4.88
C SER A 134 1.03 -3.61 4.09
N VAL A 135 2.30 -4.02 4.19
CA VAL A 135 3.42 -3.43 3.43
C VAL A 135 3.24 -3.62 1.93
N LEU A 136 2.90 -4.83 1.47
CA LEU A 136 2.65 -5.10 0.05
C LEU A 136 1.49 -4.27 -0.50
N ARG A 137 0.36 -4.24 0.20
CA ARG A 137 -0.80 -3.39 -0.19
C ARG A 137 -0.41 -1.92 -0.27
N LEU A 138 0.39 -1.44 0.68
CA LEU A 138 0.87 -0.05 0.68
C LEU A 138 1.82 0.22 -0.50
N ILE A 139 2.78 -0.66 -0.80
CA ILE A 139 3.68 -0.51 -1.96
C ILE A 139 2.89 -0.42 -3.26
N GLY A 140 1.87 -1.27 -3.45
CA GLY A 140 1.00 -1.23 -4.63
C GLY A 140 0.36 0.14 -4.82
N ARG A 141 -0.26 0.67 -3.75
CA ARG A 141 -0.90 2.01 -3.77
C ARG A 141 0.10 3.14 -4.03
N LEU A 142 1.24 3.13 -3.33
CA LEU A 142 2.27 4.15 -3.50
C LEU A 142 2.89 4.09 -4.90
N GLY A 143 3.01 2.92 -5.52
CA GLY A 143 3.48 2.80 -6.90
C GLY A 143 2.54 3.43 -7.92
N GLN A 144 1.23 3.47 -7.66
CA GLN A 144 0.29 4.22 -8.51
C GLN A 144 0.58 5.73 -8.52
N LEU A 145 1.13 6.29 -7.43
CA LEU A 145 1.61 7.67 -7.41
C LEU A 145 2.75 7.85 -8.41
N GLY A 146 3.71 6.92 -8.44
CA GLY A 146 4.82 6.94 -9.40
C GLY A 146 4.35 6.89 -10.85
N LEU A 147 3.34 6.05 -11.15
CA LEU A 147 2.72 6.01 -12.48
C LEU A 147 2.09 7.36 -12.85
N LYS A 148 1.27 7.92 -11.95
CA LYS A 148 0.59 9.20 -12.16
C LYS A 148 1.56 10.38 -12.33
N GLU A 149 2.73 10.31 -11.70
CA GLU A 149 3.75 11.36 -11.77
C GLU A 149 4.82 11.14 -12.84
N GLY A 150 4.65 10.11 -13.71
CA GLY A 150 5.50 9.92 -14.88
C GLY A 150 6.77 9.08 -14.64
N PHE A 151 6.75 8.16 -13.67
CA PHE A 151 7.87 7.27 -13.33
C PHE A 151 7.62 5.77 -13.63
N PRO A 152 7.11 5.39 -14.81
CA PRO A 152 6.74 3.99 -15.09
C PRO A 152 7.92 3.01 -15.01
N SER A 153 9.14 3.43 -15.34
CA SER A 153 10.33 2.57 -15.24
C SER A 153 10.68 2.20 -13.79
N ALA A 154 10.56 3.17 -12.87
CA ALA A 154 10.80 2.90 -11.45
C ALA A 154 9.72 1.98 -10.87
N VAL A 155 8.45 2.21 -11.27
CA VAL A 155 7.33 1.36 -10.86
C VAL A 155 7.45 -0.05 -11.46
N LYS A 156 7.93 -0.17 -12.69
CA LYS A 156 8.22 -1.45 -13.32
C LYS A 156 9.23 -2.24 -12.50
N ASN A 157 10.31 -1.63 -12.04
CA ASN A 157 11.30 -2.30 -11.19
C ASN A 157 10.68 -2.85 -9.89
N ILE A 158 9.81 -2.08 -9.24
CA ILE A 158 9.06 -2.52 -8.06
C ILE A 158 8.17 -3.71 -8.42
N SER A 159 7.41 -3.62 -9.51
CA SER A 159 6.53 -4.70 -9.95
C SER A 159 7.29 -5.99 -10.29
N THR A 160 8.50 -5.88 -10.87
CA THR A 160 9.36 -7.03 -11.15
C THR A 160 9.77 -7.74 -9.87
N VAL A 161 10.13 -7.01 -8.81
CA VAL A 161 10.51 -7.61 -7.51
C VAL A 161 9.33 -8.34 -6.88
N ILE A 162 8.14 -7.74 -6.87
CA ILE A 162 6.92 -8.40 -6.36
C ILE A 162 6.51 -9.58 -7.25
N GLY A 163 6.72 -9.47 -8.56
CA GLY A 163 6.49 -10.52 -9.55
C GLY A 163 7.35 -11.76 -9.30
N MET A 164 8.66 -11.57 -9.08
CA MET A 164 9.56 -12.67 -8.71
C MET A 164 9.13 -13.30 -7.37
N PHE A 165 8.70 -12.48 -6.41
CA PHE A 165 8.22 -12.99 -5.13
C PHE A 165 7.00 -13.92 -5.29
N ILE A 166 6.00 -13.53 -6.08
CA ILE A 166 4.78 -14.34 -6.24
C ILE A 166 5.03 -15.63 -7.04
N GLN A 167 5.97 -15.61 -7.99
CA GLN A 167 6.35 -16.80 -8.77
C GLN A 167 6.94 -17.93 -7.92
N HIS A 168 7.55 -17.60 -6.77
CA HIS A 168 8.09 -18.59 -5.84
C HIS A 168 7.15 -18.86 -4.65
N ALA A 169 5.94 -18.29 -4.65
CA ALA A 169 5.10 -18.28 -3.47
C ALA A 169 4.62 -19.69 -3.05
N GLN A 170 4.38 -20.56 -4.01
CA GLN A 170 3.94 -21.93 -3.74
C GLN A 170 5.11 -22.79 -3.22
N ASP A 171 6.27 -22.70 -3.85
CA ASP A 171 7.47 -23.45 -3.48
C ASP A 171 8.01 -23.05 -2.08
N GLU A 172 7.85 -21.78 -1.72
CA GLU A 172 8.32 -21.21 -0.46
C GLU A 172 7.24 -21.22 0.65
N ASP A 173 6.11 -21.90 0.44
CA ASP A 173 4.97 -22.02 1.37
C ASP A 173 4.48 -20.66 1.91
N ILE A 174 4.35 -19.67 1.03
CA ILE A 174 3.96 -18.31 1.41
C ILE A 174 2.49 -18.29 1.88
N PRO A 175 2.18 -17.69 3.04
CA PRO A 175 0.82 -17.55 3.56
C PRO A 175 -0.11 -16.90 2.54
N TRP A 176 -1.31 -17.43 2.43
CA TRP A 176 -2.24 -17.03 1.39
C TRP A 176 -2.63 -15.55 1.42
N GLY A 177 -2.94 -14.99 2.59
CA GLY A 177 -3.18 -13.55 2.71
C GLY A 177 -2.00 -12.68 2.24
N VAL A 178 -0.75 -13.16 2.38
CA VAL A 178 0.44 -12.47 1.84
C VAL A 178 0.50 -12.61 0.32
N GLN A 179 0.20 -13.79 -0.23
CA GLN A 179 0.11 -13.99 -1.68
C GLN A 179 -0.94 -13.07 -2.30
N LEU A 180 -2.15 -13.02 -1.72
CA LEU A 180 -3.23 -12.13 -2.16
C LEU A 180 -2.80 -10.66 -2.10
N ALA A 181 -2.10 -10.25 -1.04
CA ALA A 181 -1.61 -8.89 -0.93
C ALA A 181 -0.58 -8.53 -2.03
N ALA A 182 0.32 -9.45 -2.37
CA ALA A 182 1.26 -9.29 -3.48
C ALA A 182 0.53 -9.24 -4.83
N VAL A 183 -0.47 -10.09 -5.06
CA VAL A 183 -1.29 -10.09 -6.27
C VAL A 183 -2.03 -8.77 -6.44
N TYR A 184 -2.69 -8.27 -5.40
CA TYR A 184 -3.34 -6.97 -5.48
C TYR A 184 -2.35 -5.83 -5.71
N ALA A 185 -1.18 -5.89 -5.08
CA ALA A 185 -0.12 -4.91 -5.36
C ALA A 185 0.29 -4.98 -6.83
N LEU A 186 0.51 -6.15 -7.42
CA LEU A 186 0.82 -6.28 -8.84
C LEU A 186 -0.30 -5.75 -9.75
N CYS A 187 -1.57 -5.95 -9.39
CA CYS A 187 -2.70 -5.36 -10.12
C CYS A 187 -2.62 -3.83 -10.09
N ASP A 188 -2.35 -3.23 -8.92
CA ASP A 188 -2.16 -1.79 -8.76
C ASP A 188 -0.99 -1.25 -9.58
N LEU A 189 0.08 -2.04 -9.76
CA LEU A 189 1.29 -1.67 -10.51
C LEU A 189 1.23 -2.07 -12.00
N SER A 190 0.16 -2.74 -12.42
CA SER A 190 0.01 -3.32 -13.76
C SER A 190 0.24 -2.34 -14.92
N PRO A 191 -0.13 -1.05 -14.85
CA PRO A 191 0.12 -0.13 -15.96
C PRO A 191 1.60 0.09 -16.26
N SER A 192 2.52 -0.27 -15.36
CA SER A 192 3.97 -0.19 -15.62
C SER A 192 4.49 -1.24 -16.60
N ASN A 193 3.85 -2.42 -16.65
CA ASN A 193 4.23 -3.54 -17.50
C ASN A 193 3.10 -4.59 -17.59
N PRO A 194 1.97 -4.25 -18.24
CA PRO A 194 0.74 -5.05 -18.13
C PRO A 194 0.92 -6.47 -18.69
N ALA A 195 1.69 -6.65 -19.77
CA ALA A 195 1.90 -7.95 -20.40
C ALA A 195 2.63 -8.95 -19.49
N GLU A 196 3.73 -8.53 -18.86
CA GLU A 196 4.49 -9.40 -17.95
C GLU A 196 3.69 -9.67 -16.68
N ILE A 197 3.02 -8.66 -16.14
CA ILE A 197 2.22 -8.78 -14.93
C ILE A 197 1.04 -9.73 -15.15
N SER A 198 0.32 -9.62 -16.27
CA SER A 198 -0.73 -10.57 -16.65
C SER A 198 -0.21 -12.01 -16.70
N LYS A 199 0.94 -12.22 -17.35
CA LYS A 199 1.57 -13.55 -17.44
C LYS A 199 1.92 -14.12 -16.07
N ILE A 200 2.51 -13.32 -15.20
CA ILE A 200 2.87 -13.72 -13.82
C ILE A 200 1.61 -14.12 -13.04
N LEU A 201 0.58 -13.28 -13.09
CA LEU A 201 -0.64 -13.53 -12.34
C LEU A 201 -1.44 -14.74 -12.85
N GLU A 202 -1.47 -14.97 -14.16
CA GLU A 202 -2.08 -16.17 -14.75
C GLU A 202 -1.26 -17.45 -14.48
N ALA A 203 0.06 -17.35 -14.33
CA ALA A 203 0.87 -18.48 -13.84
C ALA A 203 0.51 -18.82 -12.40
N TRP A 204 0.57 -17.83 -11.50
CA TRP A 204 0.20 -17.99 -10.09
C TRP A 204 -1.22 -18.56 -9.91
N ARG A 205 -2.19 -18.05 -10.68
CA ARG A 205 -3.58 -18.53 -10.67
C ARG A 205 -3.72 -20.01 -11.02
N ARG A 206 -2.90 -20.51 -11.95
CA ARG A 206 -2.94 -21.92 -12.38
C ARG A 206 -2.26 -22.86 -11.39
N GLU A 207 -1.31 -22.35 -10.62
CA GLU A 207 -0.53 -23.14 -9.64
C GLU A 207 -1.25 -23.28 -8.29
N THR A 208 -2.07 -22.30 -7.91
CA THR A 208 -2.78 -22.36 -6.62
C THR A 208 -3.96 -23.33 -6.65
N ALA A 209 -4.04 -24.19 -5.63
CA ALA A 209 -5.20 -25.05 -5.39
C ALA A 209 -6.34 -24.32 -4.64
N ARG A 210 -6.12 -23.07 -4.19
CA ARG A 210 -7.10 -22.29 -3.43
C ARG A 210 -8.03 -21.55 -4.38
N SER A 211 -9.28 -21.36 -3.95
CA SER A 211 -10.23 -20.52 -4.70
C SER A 211 -9.75 -19.08 -4.76
N VAL A 212 -9.60 -18.55 -5.97
CA VAL A 212 -9.21 -17.16 -6.21
C VAL A 212 -10.39 -16.21 -5.93
N PRO A 213 -10.20 -15.13 -5.14
CA PRO A 213 -11.28 -14.18 -4.85
C PRO A 213 -11.81 -13.45 -6.08
N ALA A 214 -13.09 -13.09 -6.07
CA ALA A 214 -13.74 -12.40 -7.19
C ALA A 214 -13.07 -11.07 -7.55
N ALA A 215 -12.56 -10.32 -6.58
CA ALA A 215 -11.83 -9.09 -6.86
C ALA A 215 -10.49 -9.32 -7.57
N VAL A 216 -9.82 -10.46 -7.34
CA VAL A 216 -8.61 -10.81 -8.09
C VAL A 216 -8.99 -11.12 -9.53
N LEU A 217 -10.04 -11.91 -9.76
CA LEU A 217 -10.51 -12.23 -11.11
C LEU A 217 -10.84 -10.98 -11.91
N GLY A 218 -11.62 -10.05 -11.33
CA GLY A 218 -11.92 -8.77 -12.00
C GLY A 218 -10.67 -7.94 -12.29
N ALA A 219 -9.71 -7.90 -11.36
CA ALA A 219 -8.45 -7.20 -11.60
C ALA A 219 -7.62 -7.84 -12.73
N LEU A 220 -7.60 -9.17 -12.86
CA LEU A 220 -6.93 -9.86 -13.97
C LEU A 220 -7.54 -9.50 -15.32
N ASP A 221 -8.87 -9.41 -15.39
CA ASP A 221 -9.57 -9.00 -16.59
C ASP A 221 -9.19 -7.55 -16.98
N GLU A 222 -9.10 -6.64 -15.99
CA GLU A 222 -8.64 -5.26 -16.20
C GLU A 222 -7.18 -5.21 -16.69
N VAL A 223 -6.26 -6.00 -16.11
CA VAL A 223 -4.87 -6.09 -16.59
C VAL A 223 -4.81 -6.64 -18.02
N GLY A 224 -5.64 -7.64 -18.33
CA GLY A 224 -5.76 -8.22 -19.67
C GLY A 224 -6.23 -7.19 -20.70
N ALA A 225 -7.19 -6.33 -20.35
CA ALA A 225 -7.66 -5.24 -21.19
C ALA A 225 -6.54 -4.22 -21.50
N LEU A 226 -5.75 -3.83 -20.50
CA LEU A 226 -4.59 -2.93 -20.69
C LEU A 226 -3.56 -3.52 -21.67
N CYS A 227 -3.38 -4.83 -21.69
CA CYS A 227 -2.50 -5.51 -22.65
C CYS A 227 -2.99 -5.40 -24.09
N ALA A 228 -4.32 -5.30 -24.30
CA ALA A 228 -4.92 -5.16 -25.61
C ALA A 228 -4.85 -3.71 -26.12
N GLU A 229 -5.02 -2.73 -25.24
CA GLU A 229 -4.94 -1.29 -25.58
C GLU A 229 -3.53 -0.85 -25.98
N GLY A 230 -2.48 -1.39 -25.36
CA GLY A 230 -1.08 -1.09 -25.69
C GLY A 230 -0.57 -1.68 -27.03
N ARG A 231 -1.44 -2.32 -27.82
CA ARG A 231 -1.13 -2.89 -29.15
C ARG A 231 -1.75 -2.11 -30.33
N GLY A 232 -2.47 -1.02 -30.07
CA GLY A 232 -3.00 -0.10 -31.08
C GLY A 232 -2.08 1.11 -31.29
#